data_AF-A0A1I2QLT5-F1
#
_entry.id   AF-A0A1I2QLT5-F1
#
_cell.length_a   1.000
_cell.length_b   1.000
_cell.length_c   1.000
_cell.angle_alpha   90.00
_cell.angle_beta   90.00
_cell.angle_gamma   90.00
#
_symmetry.space_group_name_H-M   'P 1'
#
loop_
_entity.id
_entity.type
_entity.pdbx_description
1 polymer ?
#
loop_
_entity_poly.entity_id
_entity_poly.type
_entity_poly.pdbx_seq_one_letter_code
_entity_poly.pdbx_strand_id
1 'polypeptide(L)'
;MNNAHNADAVRSKGLSSGSVGMLSAAVIGISCIAPAYTLSGALGPTASEVGQHLPAIFLVGFIPMLLVAIGYRELNMCMPDSGTTFTWATRAFGPVIGWLGGWGL
;
A
#
# COMPACT_ATOMS: atom_id res chain seq x y z
N MET A 1 33.93 28.93 -9.66
CA MET A 1 32.73 28.67 -10.49
C MET A 1 32.76 27.20 -10.86
N ASN A 2 31.86 26.26 -10.55
CA ASN A 2 30.56 26.23 -9.89
C ASN A 2 30.35 24.76 -9.44
N ASN A 3 30.50 24.44 -8.14
CA ASN A 3 30.06 23.14 -7.60
C ASN A 3 28.92 23.31 -6.57
N ALA A 4 28.33 24.50 -6.49
CA ALA A 4 27.23 24.81 -5.57
C ALA A 4 25.83 24.40 -6.09
N HIS A 5 25.69 23.97 -7.35
CA HIS A 5 24.37 23.79 -7.98
C HIS A 5 23.70 22.42 -7.72
N ASN A 6 24.37 21.47 -7.05
CA ASN A 6 23.82 20.12 -6.83
C ASN A 6 23.38 19.84 -5.38
N ALA A 7 23.76 20.71 -4.42
CA ALA A 7 23.35 20.57 -3.02
C ALA A 7 21.92 21.09 -2.78
N ASP A 8 21.45 22.03 -3.61
CA ASP A 8 20.11 22.63 -3.48
C ASP A 8 19.00 21.78 -4.11
N ALA A 9 19.32 20.90 -5.05
CA ALA A 9 18.34 20.06 -5.77
C ALA A 9 17.72 18.94 -4.91
N VAL A 10 18.35 18.61 -3.78
CA VAL A 10 17.86 17.61 -2.82
C VAL A 10 16.92 18.23 -1.77
N ARG A 11 16.87 19.57 -1.66
CA ARG A 11 16.12 20.30 -0.62
C ARG A 11 14.66 20.61 -0.98
N SER A 12 14.01 19.86 -1.88
CA SER A 12 12.57 20.07 -2.14
C SER A 12 11.77 18.86 -2.66
N LYS A 13 12.31 17.64 -2.59
CA LYS A 13 11.54 16.44 -2.97
C LYS A 13 10.78 15.87 -1.77
N GLY A 14 9.55 16.35 -1.61
CA GLY A 14 8.57 15.88 -0.64
C GLY A 14 7.31 16.73 -0.71
N LEU A 15 6.17 16.16 -0.32
CA LEU A 15 4.95 16.95 -0.12
C LEU A 15 5.22 18.04 0.92
N SER A 16 4.70 19.26 0.71
CA SER A 16 4.77 20.32 1.71
C SER A 16 4.18 19.81 3.03
N SER A 17 4.86 20.06 4.15
CA SER A 17 4.48 19.55 5.47
C SER A 17 3.00 19.85 5.75
N GLY A 18 2.21 18.81 6.06
CA GLY A 18 0.77 18.92 6.35
C GLY A 18 -0.16 18.97 5.13
N SER A 19 0.35 18.81 3.90
CA SER A 19 -0.49 18.86 2.67
C SER A 19 -1.40 17.63 2.50
N VAL A 20 -1.04 16.50 3.09
CA VAL A 20 -1.87 15.28 3.13
C VAL A 20 -2.08 14.89 4.58
N GLY A 21 -3.30 15.08 5.07
CA GLY A 21 -3.73 14.61 6.39
C GLY A 21 -4.21 13.15 6.35
N MET A 22 -4.54 12.60 7.52
CA MET A 22 -5.02 11.23 7.65
C MET A 22 -6.26 10.95 6.79
N LEU A 23 -7.18 11.91 6.71
CA LEU A 23 -8.40 11.78 5.92
C LEU A 23 -8.13 11.73 4.41
N SER A 24 -7.30 12.64 3.88
CA SER A 24 -6.98 12.62 2.44
C SER A 24 -6.13 11.41 2.07
N ALA A 25 -5.22 10.97 2.94
CA ALA A 25 -4.49 9.70 2.76
C ALA A 25 -5.45 8.49 2.71
N ALA A 26 -6.45 8.44 3.59
CA ALA A 26 -7.44 7.38 3.61
C ALA A 26 -8.29 7.36 2.33
N VAL A 27 -8.75 8.53 1.86
CA VAL A 27 -9.53 8.64 0.62
C VAL A 27 -8.72 8.20 -0.60
N ILE A 28 -7.44 8.58 -0.68
CA ILE A 28 -6.54 8.12 -1.75
C ILE A 28 -6.41 6.59 -1.72
N GLY A 29 -6.20 6.00 -0.54
CA GLY A 29 -6.12 4.55 -0.36
C GLY A 29 -7.39 3.82 -0.78
N ILE A 30 -8.55 4.29 -0.33
CA ILE A 30 -9.86 3.70 -0.68
C ILE A 30 -10.12 3.79 -2.20
N SER A 31 -9.77 4.92 -2.80
CA SER A 31 -9.93 5.12 -4.26
C SER A 31 -9.06 4.15 -5.06
N CYS A 32 -7.84 3.87 -4.58
CA CYS A 32 -6.90 2.97 -5.25
C CYS A 32 -7.34 1.49 -5.18
N ILE A 33 -7.94 1.08 -4.06
CA ILE A 33 -8.47 -0.28 -3.86
C ILE A 33 -9.80 -0.49 -4.61
N ALA A 34 -10.56 0.59 -4.84
CA ALA A 34 -11.87 0.59 -5.50
C ALA A 34 -12.82 -0.53 -4.97
N PRO A 35 -13.10 -0.58 -3.65
CA PRO A 35 -13.76 -1.71 -3.01
C PRO A 35 -15.16 -1.98 -3.59
N ALA A 36 -15.91 -0.94 -3.97
CA ALA A 36 -17.23 -1.12 -4.57
C ALA A 36 -17.19 -1.84 -5.94
N TYR A 37 -16.17 -1.58 -6.75
CA TYR A 37 -16.00 -2.22 -8.06
C TYR A 37 -15.69 -3.71 -7.89
N THR A 38 -14.66 -4.01 -7.09
CA THR A 38 -14.25 -5.39 -6.82
C THR A 38 -15.36 -6.18 -6.13
N LEU A 39 -16.07 -5.57 -5.18
CA LEU A 39 -17.19 -6.21 -4.48
C LEU A 39 -18.34 -6.51 -5.44
N SER A 40 -18.67 -5.61 -6.36
CA SER A 40 -19.72 -5.85 -7.36
C SER A 40 -19.39 -7.05 -8.26
N GLY A 41 -18.12 -7.21 -8.64
CA GLY A 41 -17.67 -8.37 -9.43
C GLY A 41 -17.60 -9.68 -8.63
N ALA A 42 -17.20 -9.62 -7.37
CA ALA A 42 -16.98 -10.81 -6.54
C ALA A 42 -18.23 -11.32 -5.81
N LEU A 43 -19.21 -10.45 -5.52
CA LEU A 43 -20.40 -10.80 -4.73
C LEU A 43 -21.24 -11.90 -5.39
N GLY A 44 -21.48 -11.83 -6.70
CA GLY A 44 -22.31 -12.79 -7.42
C GLY A 44 -21.75 -14.22 -7.34
N PRO A 45 -20.50 -14.45 -7.78
CA PRO A 45 -19.85 -15.76 -7.67
C PRO A 45 -19.68 -16.24 -6.22
N THR A 46 -19.38 -15.35 -5.28
CA THR A 46 -19.25 -15.76 -3.87
C THR A 46 -20.61 -16.17 -3.31
N ALA A 47 -21.69 -15.43 -3.63
CA ALA A 47 -23.04 -15.75 -3.19
C ALA A 47 -23.55 -17.08 -3.74
N SER A 48 -23.17 -17.46 -4.96
CA SER A 48 -23.60 -18.75 -5.52
C SER A 48 -23.00 -19.94 -4.77
N GLU A 49 -21.76 -19.83 -4.30
CA GLU A 49 -21.08 -20.93 -3.60
C GLU A 49 -21.46 -21.03 -2.12
N VAL A 50 -21.57 -19.89 -1.43
CA VAL A 50 -21.67 -19.89 0.05
C VAL A 50 -22.96 -19.29 0.60
N GLY A 51 -23.82 -18.74 -0.28
CA GLY A 51 -25.16 -18.28 0.06
C GLY A 51 -25.20 -17.38 1.29
N GLN A 52 -25.89 -17.83 2.34
CA GLN A 52 -26.08 -17.07 3.59
C GLN A 52 -24.81 -16.92 4.44
N HIS A 53 -23.75 -17.69 4.17
CA HIS A 53 -22.48 -17.63 4.91
C HIS A 53 -21.53 -16.55 4.39
N LEU A 54 -21.93 -15.80 3.36
CA LEU A 54 -21.17 -14.69 2.76
C LEU A 54 -20.57 -13.71 3.80
N PRO A 55 -21.34 -13.22 4.80
CA PRO A 55 -20.79 -12.32 5.82
C PRO A 55 -19.69 -12.96 6.66
N ALA A 56 -19.82 -14.26 6.98
CA ALA A 56 -18.82 -14.97 7.75
C ALA A 56 -17.50 -15.12 6.98
N ILE A 57 -17.57 -15.37 5.67
CA ILE A 57 -16.39 -15.49 4.81
C ILE A 57 -15.68 -14.14 4.63
N PHE A 58 -16.41 -13.04 4.50
CA PHE A 58 -15.78 -11.72 4.50
C PHE A 58 -15.06 -11.41 5.80
N LEU A 59 -15.63 -11.79 6.95
CA LEU A 59 -14.97 -11.63 8.25
C LEU A 59 -13.71 -12.49 8.37
N VAL A 60 -13.75 -13.74 7.92
CA VAL A 60 -12.58 -14.63 7.92
C VAL A 60 -11.50 -14.09 6.99
N GLY A 61 -11.86 -13.65 5.78
CA GLY A 61 -10.93 -13.04 4.83
C GLY A 61 -10.36 -11.69 5.27
N PHE A 62 -11.06 -10.97 6.15
CA PHE A 62 -10.57 -9.72 6.74
C PHE A 62 -9.38 -9.94 7.68
N ILE A 63 -9.33 -11.06 8.42
CA ILE A 63 -8.26 -11.35 9.38
C ILE A 63 -6.85 -11.29 8.75
N PRO A 64 -6.53 -12.04 7.68
CA PRO A 64 -5.21 -11.97 7.06
C PRO A 64 -4.90 -10.57 6.51
N MET A 65 -5.90 -9.87 5.95
CA MET A 65 -5.72 -8.51 5.44
C MET A 65 -5.39 -7.51 6.56
N LEU A 66 -5.97 -7.71 7.75
CA LEU A 66 -5.69 -6.92 8.96
C LEU A 66 -4.23 -7.12 9.41
N LEU A 67 -3.75 -8.37 9.42
CA LEU A 67 -2.36 -8.67 9.76
C LEU A 67 -1.38 -8.01 8.79
N VAL A 68 -1.68 -8.06 7.49
CA VAL A 68 -0.92 -7.37 6.45
C VAL A 68 -0.92 -5.86 6.69
N ALA A 69 -2.09 -5.25 6.95
CA ALA A 69 -2.20 -3.81 7.21
C ALA A 69 -1.39 -3.36 8.42
N ILE A 70 -1.37 -4.15 9.51
CA ILE A 70 -0.53 -3.88 10.68
C ILE A 70 0.95 -3.99 10.30
N GLY A 71 1.36 -5.02 9.55
CA GLY A 71 2.73 -5.14 9.07
C GLY A 71 3.19 -3.93 8.24
N TYR A 72 2.37 -3.46 7.30
CA TYR A 72 2.64 -2.24 6.53
C TYR A 72 2.70 -0.99 7.40
N ARG A 73 1.86 -0.90 8.44
CA ARG A 73 1.89 0.21 9.41
C ARG A 73 3.21 0.26 10.17
N GLU A 74 3.66 -0.87 10.72
CA GLU A 74 4.92 -0.95 11.47
C GLU A 74 6.13 -0.69 10.55
N LEU A 75 6.11 -1.21 9.33
CA LEU A 75 7.15 -0.92 8.33
C LEU A 75 7.20 0.57 7.96
N ASN A 76 6.05 1.19 7.72
CA ASN A 76 5.95 2.64 7.46
C ASN A 76 6.46 3.49 8.65
N MET A 77 6.32 3.01 9.89
CA MET A 77 6.84 3.69 11.08
C MET A 77 8.36 3.59 11.21
N CYS A 78 8.94 2.42 10.92
CA CYS A 78 10.38 2.20 11.00
C CYS A 78 11.16 2.75 9.79
N MET A 79 10.55 2.74 8.60
CA MET A 79 11.15 3.20 7.35
C MET A 79 10.16 4.13 6.62
N PRO A 80 10.09 5.42 7.00
CA PRO A 80 9.27 6.42 6.34
C PRO A 80 9.90 6.85 5.00
N ASP A 81 10.02 5.89 4.08
CA ASP A 81 10.37 6.12 2.70
C ASP A 81 9.07 6.19 1.89
N SER A 82 8.98 7.07 0.89
CA SER A 82 7.87 7.09 -0.09
C SER A 82 7.88 5.87 -1.05
N GLY A 83 8.60 4.80 -0.67
CA GLY A 83 9.02 3.69 -1.52
C GLY A 83 8.14 2.46 -1.32
N THR A 84 7.47 2.07 -2.40
CA THR A 84 6.65 0.88 -2.60
C THR A 84 7.38 -0.44 -2.25
N THR A 85 6.68 -1.57 -2.34
CA THR A 85 7.15 -2.95 -2.05
C THR A 85 8.57 -3.25 -2.56
N PHE A 86 8.97 -2.71 -3.72
CA PHE A 86 10.33 -2.83 -4.26
C PHE A 86 11.43 -2.29 -3.33
N THR A 87 11.23 -1.13 -2.70
CA THR A 87 12.25 -0.49 -1.85
C THR A 87 12.46 -1.29 -0.57
N TRP A 88 11.37 -1.71 0.07
CA TRP A 88 11.43 -2.50 1.30
C TRP A 88 11.98 -3.90 1.04
N ALA A 89 11.51 -4.58 -0.01
CA ALA A 89 11.99 -5.91 -0.37
C ALA A 89 13.47 -5.89 -0.81
N THR A 90 13.90 -4.86 -1.56
CA THR A 90 15.32 -4.69 -1.94
C THR A 90 16.21 -4.49 -0.71
N ARG A 91 15.79 -3.68 0.26
CA ARG A 91 16.57 -3.42 1.47
C ARG A 91 16.60 -4.62 2.42
N ALA A 92 15.49 -5.36 2.54
CA ALA A 92 15.38 -6.50 3.46
C ALA A 92 16.01 -7.79 2.91
N PHE A 93 15.89 -8.05 1.61
CA PHE A 93 16.24 -9.35 1.02
C PHE A 93 17.17 -9.26 -0.21
N GLY A 94 17.50 -8.06 -0.67
CA GLY A 94 18.38 -7.83 -1.82
C GLY A 94 17.64 -7.55 -3.14
N PRO A 95 18.38 -7.07 -4.16
CA PRO A 95 17.80 -6.48 -5.38
C PRO A 95 17.00 -7.45 -6.26
N VAL A 96 17.28 -8.75 -6.19
CA VAL A 96 16.55 -9.77 -6.97
C VAL A 96 15.14 -9.97 -6.41
N ILE A 97 15.01 -10.08 -5.08
CA ILE A 97 13.71 -10.21 -4.40
C ILE A 97 12.94 -8.88 -4.47
N GLY A 98 13.66 -7.75 -4.40
CA GLY A 98 13.11 -6.44 -4.73
C GLY A 98 12.47 -6.38 -6.11
N TRP A 99 13.22 -6.77 -7.14
CA TRP A 99 12.74 -6.82 -8.53
C TRP A 99 11.52 -7.75 -8.69
N LEU A 100 11.56 -8.97 -8.14
CA LEU A 100 10.41 -9.88 -8.17
C LEU A 100 9.19 -9.29 -7.44
N GLY A 101 9.39 -8.70 -6.25
CA GLY A 101 8.32 -8.06 -5.47
C GLY A 101 7.76 -6.79 -6.13
N GLY A 102 8.53 -6.14 -7.01
CA GLY A 102 8.09 -4.99 -7.79
C GLY A 102 7.30 -5.36 -9.05
N TRP A 103 7.61 -6.50 -9.68
CA TRP A 103 6.89 -7.01 -10.87
C TRP A 103 5.69 -7.90 -10.53
N GLY A 104 5.63 -8.45 -9.33
CA GLY A 104 4.56 -9.36 -8.90
C GLY A 104 3.27 -8.69 -8.40
N LEU A 105 3.19 -7.36 -8.44
CA LEU A 105 2.02 -6.56 -8.05
C LEU A 105 1.31 -5.97 -9.27
#